data_AF-A0A957WZ28-F1
#
_entry.id   AF-A0A957WZ28-F1
#
_cell.length_a   1.000
_cell.length_b   1.000
_cell.length_c   1.000
_cell.angle_alpha   90.00
_cell.angle_beta   90.00
_cell.angle_gamma   90.00
#
_symmetry.space_group_name_H-M   'P 1'
#
loop_
_entity.id
_entity.type
_entity.pdbx_description
1 polymer ?
#
loop_
_entity_poly.entity_id
_entity_poly.type
_entity_poly.pdbx_seq_one_letter_code
_entity_poly.pdbx_strand_id
1 'polypeptide(L)' 'ILRCPWHGWEFDITNGQSVFNPHKWRVKTYEVTVERGGELVKEQIGADDEDPSVETFPVTIEDELVVLHV' A
#
# COMPACT_ATOMS: atom_id res chain seq x y z
N ILE A 1 -7.60 10.69 1.98
CA ILE A 1 -8.30 10.85 0.68
C ILE A 1 -7.40 10.25 -0.40
N LEU A 2 -7.94 9.35 -1.22
CA LEU A 2 -7.27 8.82 -2.41
C LEU A 2 -7.71 9.64 -3.63
N ARG A 3 -6.76 10.06 -4.48
CA ARG A 3 -7.04 10.86 -5.68
C ARG A 3 -6.59 10.13 -6.95
N CYS A 4 -7.49 10.02 -7.92
CA CYS A 4 -7.19 9.47 -9.24
C CYS A 4 -6.30 10.44 -10.04
N PRO A 5 -5.14 10.00 -10.57
CA PRO A 5 -4.20 10.89 -11.26
C PRO A 5 -4.68 11.35 -12.65
N TRP A 6 -5.64 10.66 -13.26
CA TRP A 6 -6.13 11.03 -14.60
C TRP A 6 -7.14 12.17 -14.59
N HIS A 7 -8.14 12.09 -13.71
CA HIS A 7 -9.29 13.00 -13.74
C HIS A 7 -9.54 13.70 -12.41
N GLY A 8 -8.66 13.49 -11.42
CA GLY A 8 -8.71 14.18 -10.13
C GLY A 8 -9.86 13.74 -9.22
N TRP A 9 -10.59 12.67 -9.53
CA TRP A 9 -11.65 12.17 -8.66
C TRP A 9 -11.10 11.74 -7.30
N GLU A 10 -11.85 12.06 -6.26
CA GLU A 10 -11.44 11.83 -4.87
C GLU A 10 -12.39 10.88 -4.17
N PHE A 11 -11.81 10.00 -3.35
CA PHE A 11 -12.52 8.99 -2.58
C PHE A 11 -11.99 8.93 -1.15
N ASP A 12 -12.89 8.66 -0.20
CA ASP A 12 -12.51 8.31 1.15
C ASP A 12 -11.90 6.89 1.13
N ILE A 13 -10.65 6.78 1.56
CA ILE A 13 -9.89 5.52 1.53
C ILE A 13 -10.47 4.49 2.50
N THR A 14 -11.19 4.92 3.54
CA THR A 14 -11.72 4.03 4.59
C THR A 14 -12.98 3.29 4.14
N ASN A 15 -13.73 3.83 3.18
CA ASN A 15 -15.05 3.31 2.81
C ASN A 15 -15.36 3.36 1.30
N GLY A 16 -14.44 3.90 0.49
CA GLY A 16 -14.53 3.96 -0.96
C GLY A 16 -15.57 4.95 -1.51
N GLN A 17 -16.19 5.79 -0.68
CA GLN A 17 -17.20 6.75 -1.15
C GLN A 17 -16.56 7.92 -1.90
N SER A 18 -17.21 8.35 -2.99
CA SER A 18 -16.80 9.58 -3.70
C SER A 18 -17.05 10.82 -2.84
N VAL A 19 -16.07 11.72 -2.82
CA VAL A 19 -16.20 13.04 -2.17
C VAL A 19 -17.26 13.91 -2.86
N PHE A 20 -17.38 13.80 -4.20
CA PHE A 20 -18.26 14.65 -5.00
C PHE A 20 -19.72 14.17 -4.99
N ASN A 21 -19.96 12.86 -5.10
CA ASN A 21 -21.31 12.31 -5.11
C ASN A 21 -21.34 10.88 -4.53
N PRO A 22 -21.36 10.75 -3.19
CA PRO A 22 -21.20 9.46 -2.48
C PRO A 22 -22.38 8.49 -2.69
N HIS A 23 -23.54 8.99 -3.11
CA HIS A 23 -24.73 8.18 -3.38
C HIS A 23 -24.71 7.52 -4.76
N LYS A 24 -23.92 8.05 -5.70
CA LYS A 24 -23.86 7.58 -7.08
C LYS A 24 -22.54 6.87 -7.42
N TRP A 25 -21.43 7.31 -6.83
CA TRP A 25 -20.10 6.81 -7.18
C TRP A 25 -19.36 6.32 -5.94
N ARG A 26 -18.87 5.08 -6.04
CA ARG A 26 -18.03 4.44 -5.04
C ARG A 26 -17.05 3.49 -5.72
N VAL A 27 -15.90 3.29 -5.09
CA VAL A 27 -14.92 2.27 -5.48
C VAL A 27 -15.06 1.04 -4.59
N LYS A 28 -14.63 -0.12 -5.09
CA LYS A 28 -14.63 -1.37 -4.30
C LYS A 28 -13.64 -1.25 -3.15
N THR A 29 -14.08 -1.62 -1.96
CA THR A 29 -13.22 -1.75 -0.77
C THR A 29 -12.89 -3.20 -0.53
N TYR A 30 -11.76 -3.43 0.11
CA TYR A 30 -11.32 -4.74 0.55
C TYR A 30 -10.99 -4.69 2.03
N GLU A 31 -11.30 -5.76 2.73
CA GLU A 31 -10.89 -5.93 4.12
C GLU A 31 -9.39 -6.23 4.16
N VAL A 32 -8.70 -5.60 5.10
CA VAL A 32 -7.25 -5.72 5.26
C VAL A 32 -6.91 -5.86 6.73
N THR A 33 -5.87 -6.62 7.01
CA THR A 33 -5.30 -6.81 8.35
C THR A 33 -3.85 -6.37 8.37
N VAL A 34 -3.37 -5.99 9.55
CA VAL A 34 -1.96 -5.71 9.80
C VAL A 34 -1.31 -6.94 10.40
N GLU A 35 -0.29 -7.47 9.72
CA GLU A 35 0.50 -8.60 10.18
C GLU A 35 1.94 -8.15 10.51
N ARG A 36 2.56 -8.77 11.53
CA ARG A 36 3.94 -8.45 11.92
C ARG A 36 4.91 -9.08 10.92
N GLY A 37 5.69 -8.26 10.21
CA GLY A 37 6.48 -8.61 9.02
C GLY A 37 7.66 -9.57 9.21
N GLY A 38 7.87 -10.14 10.40
CA GLY A 38 9.06 -10.93 10.70
C GLY A 38 9.21 -12.24 9.90
N GLU A 39 8.12 -12.81 9.40
CA GLU A 39 8.15 -14.12 8.71
C GLU A 39 8.12 -14.02 7.17
N LEU A 40 7.50 -12.99 6.58
CA LEU A 40 7.34 -12.88 5.12
C LEU A 40 8.54 -12.23 4.40
N VAL A 41 9.29 -11.37 5.08
CA VAL A 41 10.37 -10.56 4.45
C VAL A 41 11.59 -11.40 4.07
N LYS A 42 11.77 -12.59 4.68
CA LYS A 42 12.96 -13.43 4.42
C LYS A 42 12.98 -14.08 3.03
N GLU A 43 11.83 -14.15 2.35
CA GLU A 43 11.72 -14.92 1.11
C GLU A 43 11.73 -14.05 -0.16
N GLN A 44 11.50 -12.73 -0.05
CA GLN A 44 11.28 -11.87 -1.22
C GLN A 44 12.41 -10.86 -1.51
N ILE A 45 13.38 -10.69 -0.62
CA ILE A 45 14.61 -9.95 -0.95
C ILE A 45 15.72 -10.98 -1.12
N GLY A 46 15.99 -11.34 -2.37
CA GLY A 46 17.18 -12.10 -2.73
C GLY A 46 18.39 -11.37 -2.16
N ALA A 47 19.11 -12.02 -1.25
CA ALA A 47 20.11 -11.40 -0.40
C ALA A 47 21.43 -11.04 -1.11
N ASP A 48 21.49 -11.14 -2.46
CA ASP A 48 22.77 -11.31 -3.16
C ASP A 48 23.03 -10.34 -4.35
N ASP A 49 22.24 -9.29 -4.57
CA ASP A 49 22.54 -8.27 -5.60
C ASP A 49 23.03 -6.95 -4.96
N GLU A 50 24.24 -6.95 -4.40
CA GLU A 50 24.95 -5.72 -4.04
C GLU A 50 25.63 -5.13 -5.30
N ASP A 51 24.92 -4.29 -6.04
CA ASP A 51 25.53 -3.42 -7.06
C ASP A 51 26.27 -2.27 -6.36
N PRO A 52 27.63 -2.25 -6.38
CA PRO A 52 28.41 -1.26 -5.65
C PRO A 52 28.34 0.16 -6.27
N SER A 53 27.66 0.33 -7.41
CA SER A 53 27.46 1.64 -8.03
C SER A 53 26.29 2.44 -7.44
N VAL A 54 25.47 1.81 -6.59
CA VAL A 54 24.30 2.44 -5.98
C VAL A 54 24.56 2.73 -4.50
N GLU A 55 24.56 4.00 -4.13
CA GLU A 55 24.67 4.44 -2.75
C GLU A 55 23.42 3.98 -1.96
N THR A 56 23.62 3.18 -0.92
CA THR A 56 22.54 2.67 -0.06
C THR A 56 22.53 3.38 1.29
N PHE A 57 21.36 3.45 1.90
CA PHE A 57 21.16 3.99 3.23
C PHE A 57 20.44 2.96 4.10
N PRO A 58 20.76 2.87 5.40
CA PRO A 58 20.07 1.97 6.31
C PRO A 58 18.61 2.41 6.43
N VAL A 59 17.68 1.54 6.03
CA VAL A 59 16.25 1.73 6.19
C VAL A 59 15.77 0.83 7.31
N THR A 60 15.16 1.43 8.33
CA THR A 60 14.48 0.70 9.40
C THR A 60 13.00 0.71 9.10
N ILE A 61 12.36 -0.47 9.07
CA ILE A 61 10.91 -0.57 8.92
C ILE A 61 10.30 -0.59 10.33
N GLU A 62 9.42 0.37 10.60
CA GLU A 62 8.74 0.53 11.90
C GLU A 62 7.34 -0.15 11.93
N ASP A 63 7.00 -0.82 10.81
CA ASP A 63 5.90 -1.77 10.51
C ASP A 63 4.43 -1.32 10.73
N GLU A 64 3.67 -1.25 9.63
CA GLU A 64 2.34 -1.90 9.51
C GLU A 64 2.15 -2.39 8.06
N LEU A 65 2.39 -3.69 7.81
CA LEU A 65 2.17 -4.33 6.51
C LEU A 65 0.66 -4.58 6.31
N VAL A 66 0.11 -4.12 5.19
CA VAL A 66 -1.31 -4.29 4.85
C VAL A 66 -1.49 -5.49 3.90
N VAL A 67 -2.11 -6.57 4.38
CA VAL A 67 -2.37 -7.78 3.60
C VAL A 67 -3.76 -7.73 2.96
N LEU A 68 -3.84 -8.02 1.66
CA LEU A 68 -5.08 -8.13 0.90
C LEU A 68 -5.41 -9.61 0.64
N HIS A 69 -6.52 -10.10 1.19
CA HIS A 69 -7.03 -11.45 0.90
C HIS A 69 -7.96 -11.40 -0.33
N VAL A 70 -7.72 -12.27 -1.32
CA VAL A 70 -8.47 -12.37 -2.59
C VAL A 70 -9.23 -13.69 -2.67
#